data_AF-A0A0S2W879-F1
#
_entry.id   AF-A0A0S2W879-F1
#
_cell.length_a   1.000
_cell.length_b   1.000
_cell.length_c   1.000
_cell.angle_alpha   90.00
_cell.angle_beta   90.00
_cell.angle_gamma   90.00
#
_symmetry.space_group_name_H-M   'P 1'
#
loop_
_entity.id
_entity.type
_entity.pdbx_description
1 polymer ?
#
loop_
_entity_poly.entity_id
_entity_poly.type
_entity_poly.pdbx_seq_one_letter_code
_entity_poly.pdbx_strand_id
1 'polypeptide(L)'
;MPDFNDIRGAHYDDPFNKIPELANISRPVVLQKGLVYLGGKLFVEAVFLAKYFQKMEKGEHTEKVKELLSALEGLPKYEHKGKKVILTGITAEPDEFLELFTECGIAVVGDDLAQESRLYRTAIPKRGTALEDLAGQWFERKGCSMVHEVESTRGSMLVEMAQAAGAQGIVVCLMRFCDVEEYDYPMIAQSAKEAGLRCLCLEIDQSTQNNEQSHTKIQSFAEMAE
;
A
#
# COMPACT_ATOMS: atom_id res chain seq x y z
N MET A 1 11.05 4.72 -26.95
CA MET A 1 11.51 5.05 -25.58
C MET A 1 11.49 6.57 -25.47
N PRO A 2 10.78 7.17 -24.50
CA PRO A 2 10.88 8.60 -24.26
C PRO A 2 12.31 8.95 -23.82
N ASP A 3 12.85 10.06 -24.32
CA ASP A 3 14.18 10.57 -23.99
C ASP A 3 14.16 11.21 -22.59
N PHE A 4 14.79 10.55 -21.62
CA PHE A 4 14.84 10.98 -20.23
C PHE A 4 15.74 12.20 -19.99
N ASN A 5 16.54 12.64 -20.98
CA ASN A 5 17.32 13.88 -20.86
C ASN A 5 16.48 15.15 -21.00
N ASP A 6 15.26 15.07 -21.54
CA ASP A 6 14.31 16.20 -21.62
C ASP A 6 13.65 16.54 -20.25
N ILE A 7 13.86 15.70 -19.23
CA ILE A 7 13.30 15.89 -17.88
C ILE A 7 14.15 16.90 -17.08
N ARG A 8 15.46 17.00 -17.37
CA ARG A 8 16.40 17.87 -16.66
C ARG A 8 16.46 19.31 -17.18
N GLY A 9 15.93 19.56 -18.38
CA GLY A 9 16.01 20.86 -19.07
C GLY A 9 14.77 21.76 -18.95
N ALA A 10 13.67 21.28 -18.37
CA ALA A 10 12.42 22.02 -18.27
C ALA A 10 12.47 23.05 -17.11
N HIS A 11 13.33 24.06 -17.24
CA HIS A 11 13.17 25.30 -16.49
C HIS A 11 11.93 26.05 -17.03
N TYR A 12 10.84 25.98 -16.27
CA TYR A 12 9.81 27.02 -16.11
C TYR A 12 9.12 27.64 -17.35
N ASP A 13 8.56 26.83 -18.27
CA ASP A 13 7.57 27.36 -19.23
C ASP A 13 6.11 26.93 -18.99
N ASP A 14 5.86 25.85 -18.22
CA ASP A 14 4.62 25.60 -17.46
C ASP A 14 4.81 24.28 -16.68
N PRO A 15 5.23 24.33 -15.40
CA PRO A 15 5.53 23.11 -14.65
C PRO A 15 4.31 22.22 -14.42
N PHE A 16 3.08 22.73 -14.59
CA PHE A 16 1.86 21.98 -14.27
C PHE A 16 1.50 20.93 -15.32
N ASN A 17 1.83 21.15 -16.59
CA ASN A 17 1.41 20.26 -17.68
C ASN A 17 2.12 18.89 -17.69
N LYS A 18 3.34 18.80 -17.16
CA LYS A 18 4.09 17.52 -17.07
C LYS A 18 3.77 16.73 -15.80
N ILE A 19 3.13 17.32 -14.78
CA ILE A 19 2.84 16.66 -13.49
C ILE A 19 1.95 15.42 -13.66
N PRO A 20 0.83 15.46 -14.41
CA PRO A 20 -0.01 14.29 -14.64
C PRO A 20 0.74 13.10 -15.25
N GLU A 21 1.62 13.38 -16.21
CA GLU A 21 2.41 12.38 -16.90
C GLU A 21 3.47 11.75 -15.98
N LEU A 22 4.24 12.58 -15.26
CA LEU A 22 5.25 12.13 -14.31
C LEU A 22 4.65 11.30 -13.16
N ALA A 23 3.50 11.71 -12.62
CA ALA A 23 2.85 10.94 -11.56
C ALA A 23 2.36 9.58 -12.08
N ASN A 24 1.80 9.53 -13.30
CA ASN A 24 1.36 8.28 -13.92
C ASN A 24 2.53 7.35 -14.30
N ILE A 25 3.72 7.88 -14.61
CA ILE A 25 4.91 7.06 -14.91
C ILE A 25 5.38 6.27 -13.68
N SER A 26 5.31 6.87 -12.50
CA SER A 26 5.74 6.23 -11.24
C SER A 26 4.78 5.13 -10.75
N ARG A 27 3.54 5.12 -11.23
CA ARG A 27 2.42 4.30 -10.73
C ARG A 27 2.50 2.80 -11.09
N PRO A 28 2.72 2.38 -12.35
CA PRO A 28 2.79 0.96 -12.73
C PRO A 28 3.94 0.23 -12.05
N VAL A 29 5.04 0.93 -11.80
CA VAL A 29 6.27 0.34 -11.27
C VAL A 29 6.06 -0.10 -9.81
N VAL A 30 5.32 0.66 -9.01
CA VAL A 30 5.04 0.27 -7.61
C VAL A 30 3.90 -0.75 -7.51
N LEU A 31 2.90 -0.70 -8.41
CA LEU A 31 1.74 -1.60 -8.39
C LEU A 31 2.01 -3.00 -9.00
N GLN A 32 2.93 -3.15 -9.96
CA GLN A 32 3.02 -4.38 -10.76
C GLN A 32 3.64 -5.58 -10.05
N LYS A 33 4.35 -5.40 -8.95
CA LYS A 33 4.95 -6.53 -8.23
C LYS A 33 4.71 -6.35 -6.75
N GLY A 34 3.45 -6.55 -6.35
CA GLY A 34 3.13 -6.98 -4.99
C GLY A 34 4.22 -7.94 -4.54
N LEU A 35 4.84 -7.60 -3.42
CA LEU A 35 6.12 -8.10 -2.91
C LEU A 35 6.06 -9.59 -2.51
N VAL A 36 5.66 -10.44 -3.45
CA VAL A 36 5.66 -11.92 -3.35
C VAL A 36 7.07 -12.47 -3.54
N TYR A 37 8.07 -11.62 -3.82
CA TYR A 37 9.43 -12.05 -4.12
C TYR A 37 10.35 -12.14 -2.89
N LEU A 38 9.88 -11.76 -1.70
CA LEU A 38 10.76 -11.49 -0.58
C LEU A 38 10.27 -12.22 0.68
N GLY A 39 11.16 -13.00 1.31
CA GLY A 39 10.94 -13.45 2.68
C GLY A 39 10.75 -12.23 3.59
N GLY A 40 9.98 -12.36 4.68
CA GLY A 40 9.43 -11.23 5.44
C GLY A 40 10.39 -10.06 5.70
N LYS A 41 11.65 -10.33 6.08
CA LYS A 41 12.66 -9.27 6.31
C LYS A 41 12.96 -8.43 5.06
N LEU A 42 13.06 -9.08 3.90
CA LEU A 42 13.40 -8.43 2.64
C LEU A 42 12.19 -7.65 2.07
N PHE A 43 10.95 -8.05 2.41
CA PHE A 43 9.74 -7.26 2.14
C PHE A 43 9.79 -5.92 2.87
N VAL A 44 10.07 -5.96 4.17
CA VAL A 44 10.12 -4.77 5.04
C VAL A 44 11.19 -3.79 4.55
N GLU A 45 12.38 -4.29 4.21
CA GLU A 45 13.45 -3.48 3.61
C GLU A 45 13.07 -2.85 2.26
N ALA A 46 12.35 -3.57 1.40
CA ALA A 46 11.89 -3.05 0.11
C ALA A 46 10.80 -1.97 0.26
N VAL A 47 9.88 -2.12 1.23
CA VAL A 47 8.91 -1.08 1.60
C VAL A 47 9.64 0.16 2.11
N PHE A 48 10.68 0.01 2.94
CA PHE A 48 11.50 1.13 3.39
C PHE A 48 12.22 1.84 2.25
N LEU A 49 12.80 1.10 1.31
CA LEU A 49 13.47 1.68 0.15
C LEU A 49 12.47 2.46 -0.73
N ALA A 50 11.30 1.88 -1.00
CA ALA A 50 10.25 2.55 -1.76
C ALA A 50 9.78 3.84 -1.07
N LYS A 51 9.56 3.80 0.26
CA LYS A 51 9.24 4.96 1.10
C LYS A 51 10.35 6.00 1.09
N TYR A 52 11.62 5.60 1.17
CA TYR A 52 12.77 6.50 1.10
C TYR A 52 12.83 7.20 -0.26
N PHE A 53 12.58 6.47 -1.35
CA PHE A 53 12.52 7.04 -2.68
C PHE A 53 11.41 8.08 -2.83
N GLN A 54 10.34 8.05 -2.02
CA GLN A 54 9.29 9.07 -2.10
C GLN A 54 9.80 10.49 -1.79
N LYS A 55 10.95 10.61 -1.13
CA LYS A 55 11.63 11.89 -0.85
C LYS A 55 12.45 12.41 -2.04
N MET A 56 12.52 11.65 -3.13
CA MET A 56 13.23 11.99 -4.36
C MET A 56 12.28 12.62 -5.39
N GLU A 57 12.86 13.20 -6.44
CA GLU A 57 12.13 13.61 -7.64
C GLU A 57 11.50 12.36 -8.32
N LYS A 58 10.33 12.51 -8.96
CA LYS A 58 9.55 11.35 -9.42
C LYS A 58 10.24 10.58 -10.55
N GLY A 59 11.00 11.27 -11.41
CA GLY A 59 11.87 10.64 -12.40
C GLY A 59 12.91 9.73 -11.74
N GLU A 60 13.69 10.27 -10.81
CA GLU A 60 14.72 9.51 -10.06
C GLU A 60 14.12 8.33 -9.27
N HIS A 61 13.02 8.55 -8.55
CA HIS A 61 12.28 7.49 -7.85
C HIS A 61 11.92 6.35 -8.80
N THR A 62 11.38 6.67 -9.98
CA THR A 62 10.93 5.67 -10.95
C THR A 62 12.10 4.79 -11.42
N GLU A 63 13.26 5.38 -11.70
CA GLU A 63 14.44 4.61 -12.10
C GLU A 63 14.96 3.72 -10.97
N LYS A 64 14.98 4.21 -9.72
CA LYS A 64 15.38 3.40 -8.56
C LYS A 64 14.45 2.23 -8.30
N VAL A 65 13.13 2.42 -8.43
CA VAL A 65 12.18 1.30 -8.30
C VAL A 65 12.34 0.32 -9.46
N LYS A 66 12.59 0.77 -10.70
CA LYS A 66 12.88 -0.15 -11.83
C LYS A 66 14.14 -0.97 -11.59
N GLU A 67 15.22 -0.36 -11.10
CA GLU A 67 16.45 -1.06 -10.71
C GLU A 67 16.16 -2.13 -9.66
N LEU A 68 15.40 -1.78 -8.61
CA LEU A 68 14.97 -2.73 -7.57
C LEU A 68 14.17 -3.88 -8.18
N LEU A 69 13.12 -3.60 -8.96
CA LEU A 69 12.29 -4.63 -9.58
C LEU A 69 13.08 -5.57 -10.49
N SER A 70 14.08 -5.04 -11.22
CA SER A 70 14.95 -5.84 -12.09
C SER A 70 15.87 -6.75 -11.26
N ALA A 71 16.40 -6.26 -10.13
CA ALA A 71 17.17 -7.08 -9.21
C ALA A 71 16.30 -8.19 -8.60
N LEU A 72 15.05 -7.88 -8.26
CA LEU A 72 14.11 -8.85 -7.69
C LEU A 72 13.69 -9.95 -8.68
N GLU A 73 13.54 -9.64 -9.97
CA GLU A 73 13.25 -10.65 -11.00
C GLU A 73 14.35 -11.69 -11.16
N GLY A 74 15.60 -11.31 -10.86
CA GLY A 74 16.75 -12.21 -10.91
C GLY A 74 16.84 -13.17 -9.72
N LEU A 75 16.03 -12.97 -8.68
CA LEU A 75 16.02 -13.81 -7.48
C LEU A 75 15.05 -15.00 -7.65
N PRO A 76 15.36 -16.15 -7.01
CA PRO A 76 14.41 -17.26 -6.99
C PRO A 76 13.10 -16.84 -6.33
N LYS A 77 11.97 -17.28 -6.89
CA LYS A 77 10.67 -17.06 -6.27
C LYS A 77 10.65 -17.68 -4.88
N TYR A 78 10.40 -16.87 -3.87
CA TYR A 78 10.26 -17.34 -2.50
C TYR A 78 8.81 -17.71 -2.23
N GLU A 79 8.54 -19.00 -2.00
CA GLU A 79 7.23 -19.45 -1.55
C GLU A 79 7.13 -19.30 -0.03
N HIS A 80 6.42 -18.26 0.41
CA HIS A 80 6.12 -18.07 1.82
C HIS A 80 5.16 -19.17 2.33
N LYS A 81 5.59 -19.90 3.37
CA LYS A 81 4.85 -21.03 3.95
C LYS A 81 3.90 -20.65 5.08
N GLY A 82 4.01 -19.42 5.59
CA GLY A 82 3.14 -18.92 6.64
C GLY A 82 1.89 -18.24 6.10
N LYS A 83 1.17 -17.56 6.99
CA LYS A 83 -0.05 -16.84 6.64
C LYS A 83 0.31 -15.54 5.91
N LYS A 84 -0.60 -15.10 5.05
CA LYS A 84 -0.48 -13.88 4.27
C LYS A 84 -1.59 -12.90 4.64
N VAL A 85 -1.27 -11.62 4.70
CA VAL A 85 -2.22 -10.56 5.07
C VAL A 85 -2.15 -9.36 4.14
N ILE A 86 -3.26 -8.63 4.07
CA ILE A 86 -3.34 -7.28 3.49
C ILE A 86 -3.37 -6.27 4.62
N LEU A 87 -2.58 -5.19 4.54
CA LEU A 87 -2.65 -4.07 5.48
C LEU A 87 -3.60 -2.99 4.94
N THR A 88 -4.36 -2.33 5.80
CA THR A 88 -5.21 -1.19 5.42
C THR A 88 -5.27 -0.17 6.55
N GLY A 89 -5.34 1.12 6.21
CA GLY A 89 -5.36 2.21 7.20
C GLY A 89 -4.64 3.45 6.72
N ILE A 90 -4.18 4.28 7.66
CA ILE A 90 -3.40 5.48 7.34
C ILE A 90 -1.93 5.10 7.07
N THR A 91 -1.33 4.38 8.01
CA THR A 91 0.07 3.97 7.99
C THR A 91 0.25 2.69 8.81
N ALA A 92 1.35 1.97 8.56
CA ALA A 92 1.81 0.82 9.33
C ALA A 92 3.20 1.12 9.94
N GLU A 93 3.33 2.30 10.54
CA GLU A 93 4.53 2.78 11.23
C GLU A 93 4.41 2.66 12.76
N PRO A 94 5.53 2.54 13.50
CA PRO A 94 6.91 2.59 13.01
C PRO A 94 7.38 1.26 12.41
N ASP A 95 8.59 1.25 11.88
CA ASP A 95 9.21 0.13 11.16
C ASP A 95 9.17 -1.20 11.97
N GLU A 96 9.32 -1.11 13.29
CA GLU A 96 9.24 -2.23 14.24
C GLU A 96 7.87 -2.92 14.24
N PHE A 97 6.80 -2.21 13.88
CA PHE A 97 5.47 -2.81 13.74
C PHE A 97 5.43 -3.84 12.60
N LEU A 98 6.12 -3.58 11.50
CA LEU A 98 6.20 -4.50 10.36
C LEU A 98 7.06 -5.73 10.68
N GLU A 99 8.06 -5.58 11.56
CA GLU A 99 8.92 -6.69 12.01
C GLU A 99 8.13 -7.76 12.75
N LEU A 100 7.10 -7.38 13.52
CA LEU A 100 6.23 -8.32 14.27
C LEU A 100 5.58 -9.37 13.34
N PHE A 101 5.15 -8.97 12.14
CA PHE A 101 4.60 -9.93 11.18
C PHE A 101 5.67 -10.92 10.73
N THR A 102 6.87 -10.44 10.45
CA THR A 102 7.99 -11.29 10.03
C THR A 102 8.38 -12.27 11.14
N GLU A 103 8.43 -11.83 12.38
CA GLU A 103 8.73 -12.66 13.57
C GLU A 103 7.69 -13.76 13.77
N CYS A 104 6.41 -13.45 13.58
CA CYS A 104 5.31 -14.41 13.62
C CYS A 104 5.19 -15.27 12.35
N GLY A 105 6.12 -15.14 11.39
CA GLY A 105 6.09 -15.90 10.15
C GLY A 105 4.91 -15.56 9.24
N ILE A 106 4.42 -14.32 9.28
CA ILE A 106 3.37 -13.77 8.44
C ILE A 106 3.98 -12.88 7.36
N ALA A 107 3.52 -13.02 6.12
CA ALA A 107 3.88 -12.12 5.02
C ALA A 107 2.78 -11.09 4.76
N VAL A 108 3.17 -9.82 4.64
CA VAL A 108 2.31 -8.79 4.06
C VAL A 108 2.41 -8.92 2.53
N VAL A 109 1.28 -9.03 1.84
CA VAL A 109 1.24 -9.29 0.39
C VAL A 109 0.52 -8.22 -0.43
N GLY A 110 0.07 -7.16 0.23
CA GLY A 110 -0.53 -5.99 -0.37
C GLY A 110 -0.97 -5.00 0.68
N ASP A 111 -1.25 -3.78 0.25
CA ASP A 111 -1.69 -2.71 1.12
C ASP A 111 -2.81 -1.86 0.50
N ASP A 112 -3.61 -1.27 1.38
CA ASP A 112 -4.47 -0.12 1.17
C ASP A 112 -4.13 0.93 2.24
N LEU A 113 -2.87 1.39 2.26
CA LEU A 113 -2.39 2.40 3.19
C LEU A 113 -2.36 3.79 2.54
N ALA A 114 -2.79 4.82 3.27
CA ALA A 114 -2.78 6.21 2.80
C ALA A 114 -1.38 6.72 2.44
N GLN A 115 -0.37 6.29 3.20
CA GLN A 115 1.04 6.61 2.96
C GLN A 115 1.67 5.83 1.79
N GLU A 116 1.03 4.75 1.33
CA GLU A 116 1.62 3.82 0.35
C GLU A 116 0.71 3.69 -0.89
N SER A 117 0.04 2.54 -1.10
CA SER A 117 -0.64 2.24 -2.36
C SER A 117 -1.72 3.25 -2.74
N ARG A 118 -2.38 3.91 -1.77
CA ARG A 118 -3.40 4.93 -2.08
C ARG A 118 -2.83 6.15 -2.82
N LEU A 119 -1.53 6.43 -2.72
CA LEU A 119 -0.92 7.57 -3.41
C LEU A 119 -0.99 7.40 -4.94
N TYR A 120 -0.76 6.19 -5.42
CA TYR A 120 -0.58 5.89 -6.84
C TYR A 120 -1.58 4.86 -7.40
N ARG A 121 -2.47 4.24 -6.60
CA ARG A 121 -3.47 3.29 -7.13
C ARG A 121 -4.34 3.87 -8.25
N THR A 122 -4.74 5.14 -8.12
CA THR A 122 -5.65 5.82 -9.06
C THR A 122 -4.89 6.56 -10.17
N ALA A 123 -5.22 6.27 -11.42
CA ALA A 123 -4.65 6.96 -12.59
C ALA A 123 -5.06 8.43 -12.61
N ILE A 124 -4.21 9.30 -13.12
CA ILE A 124 -4.64 10.65 -13.52
C ILE A 124 -5.23 10.55 -14.93
N PRO A 125 -6.55 10.77 -15.11
CA PRO A 125 -7.19 10.70 -16.43
C PRO A 125 -6.82 11.92 -17.27
N LYS A 126 -6.87 11.79 -18.61
CA LYS A 126 -6.82 12.93 -19.52
C LYS A 126 -8.22 13.49 -19.74
N ARG A 127 -8.48 14.71 -19.27
CA ARG A 127 -9.77 15.40 -19.32
C ARG A 127 -9.69 16.77 -20.00
N GLY A 128 -8.50 17.37 -20.13
CA GLY A 128 -8.31 18.57 -20.95
C GLY A 128 -7.06 19.34 -20.56
N THR A 129 -7.20 20.16 -19.52
CA THR A 129 -6.09 20.88 -18.88
C THR A 129 -5.45 20.03 -17.78
N ALA A 130 -4.20 20.34 -17.41
CA ALA A 130 -3.52 19.63 -16.32
C ALA A 130 -4.26 19.73 -14.98
N LEU A 131 -4.96 20.84 -14.71
CA LEU A 131 -5.78 20.98 -13.51
C LEU A 131 -7.03 20.08 -13.55
N GLU A 132 -7.69 19.96 -14.71
CA GLU A 132 -8.83 19.07 -14.89
C GLU A 132 -8.41 17.59 -14.82
N ASP A 133 -7.21 17.26 -15.31
CA ASP A 133 -6.62 15.93 -15.18
C ASP A 133 -6.41 15.58 -13.70
N LEU A 134 -5.75 16.47 -12.94
CA LEU A 134 -5.51 16.29 -11.49
C LEU A 134 -6.81 16.23 -10.68
N ALA A 135 -7.76 17.12 -10.93
CA ALA A 135 -9.08 17.07 -10.31
C ALA A 135 -9.81 15.77 -10.67
N GLY A 136 -9.66 15.32 -11.91
CA GLY A 136 -10.18 14.05 -12.39
C GLY A 136 -9.70 12.87 -11.56
N GLN A 137 -8.41 12.83 -11.19
CA GLN A 137 -7.88 11.77 -10.34
C GLN A 137 -8.64 11.68 -9.01
N TRP A 138 -8.98 12.81 -8.38
CA TRP A 138 -9.71 12.83 -7.11
C TRP A 138 -11.09 12.19 -7.25
N PHE A 139 -11.82 12.51 -8.32
CA PHE A 139 -13.15 11.93 -8.60
C PHE A 139 -13.13 10.44 -8.93
N GLU A 140 -12.00 9.91 -9.40
CA GLU A 140 -11.84 8.48 -9.71
C GLU A 140 -11.34 7.65 -8.51
N ARG A 141 -10.93 8.30 -7.40
CA ARG A 141 -10.49 7.57 -6.20
C ARG A 141 -11.68 6.84 -5.57
N LYS A 142 -11.42 5.62 -5.10
CA LYS A 142 -12.36 4.77 -4.36
C LYS A 142 -11.63 3.95 -3.30
N GLY A 143 -12.39 3.39 -2.36
CA GLY A 143 -11.88 2.52 -1.31
C GLY A 143 -10.92 3.25 -0.38
N CYS A 144 -11.31 4.43 0.10
CA CYS A 144 -10.51 5.26 1.00
C CYS A 144 -11.44 5.95 2.00
N SER A 145 -11.09 5.90 3.29
CA SER A 145 -11.85 6.55 4.39
C SER A 145 -12.07 8.06 4.19
N MET A 146 -11.21 8.73 3.43
CA MET A 146 -11.27 10.17 3.17
C MET A 146 -11.98 10.55 1.86
N VAL A 147 -12.42 9.56 1.09
CA VAL A 147 -13.10 9.78 -0.20
C VAL A 147 -14.55 9.41 -0.03
N HIS A 148 -15.44 10.38 -0.28
CA HIS A 148 -16.86 10.13 -0.19
C HIS A 148 -17.31 9.17 -1.28
N GLU A 149 -17.93 8.07 -0.86
CA GLU A 149 -18.68 7.15 -1.72
C GLU A 149 -20.10 7.03 -1.16
N VAL A 150 -21.10 7.03 -2.05
CA VAL A 150 -22.50 6.84 -1.65
C VAL A 150 -22.70 5.45 -1.03
N GLU A 151 -22.06 4.45 -1.63
CA GLU A 151 -21.94 3.09 -1.09
C GLU A 151 -20.45 2.80 -0.93
N SER A 152 -20.03 2.45 0.30
CA SER A 152 -18.62 2.17 0.56
C SER A 152 -18.18 0.91 -0.16
N THR A 153 -17.22 1.05 -1.09
CA THR A 153 -16.65 -0.08 -1.85
C THR A 153 -15.37 -0.63 -1.22
N ARG A 154 -14.91 -0.04 -0.11
CA ARG A 154 -13.61 -0.36 0.49
C ARG A 154 -13.53 -1.80 0.99
N GLY A 155 -14.58 -2.30 1.65
CA GLY A 155 -14.63 -3.66 2.17
C GLY A 155 -14.50 -4.72 1.07
N SER A 156 -15.28 -4.59 -0.01
CA SER A 156 -15.22 -5.52 -1.15
C SER A 156 -13.89 -5.44 -1.89
N MET A 157 -13.35 -4.23 -2.11
CA MET A 157 -12.03 -4.03 -2.71
C MET A 157 -10.92 -4.76 -1.92
N LEU A 158 -10.94 -4.69 -0.59
CA LEU A 158 -9.98 -5.39 0.26
C LEU A 158 -10.12 -6.91 0.20
N VAL A 159 -11.36 -7.41 0.14
CA VAL A 159 -11.65 -8.84 -0.05
C VAL A 159 -11.08 -9.33 -1.38
N GLU A 160 -11.35 -8.62 -2.47
CA GLU A 160 -10.85 -8.96 -3.81
C GLU A 160 -9.31 -8.96 -3.84
N MET A 161 -8.68 -7.96 -3.22
CA MET A 161 -7.22 -7.89 -3.08
C MET A 161 -6.67 -9.07 -2.30
N ALA A 162 -7.28 -9.40 -1.17
CA ALA A 162 -6.86 -10.53 -0.33
C ALA A 162 -6.99 -11.86 -1.09
N GLN A 163 -8.09 -12.10 -1.79
CA GLN A 163 -8.31 -13.31 -2.58
C GLN A 163 -7.31 -13.42 -3.73
N ALA A 164 -7.07 -12.33 -4.47
CA ALA A 164 -6.11 -12.30 -5.58
C ALA A 164 -4.67 -12.58 -5.11
N ALA A 165 -4.31 -12.12 -3.90
CA ALA A 165 -2.99 -12.35 -3.31
C ALA A 165 -2.88 -13.68 -2.52
N GLY A 166 -3.98 -14.42 -2.38
CA GLY A 166 -4.04 -15.62 -1.54
C GLY A 166 -3.75 -15.33 -0.06
N ALA A 167 -4.21 -14.18 0.42
CA ALA A 167 -4.16 -13.76 1.82
C ALA A 167 -5.29 -14.41 2.63
N GLN A 168 -5.01 -14.74 3.89
CA GLN A 168 -5.98 -15.32 4.83
C GLN A 168 -6.58 -14.26 5.77
N GLY A 169 -6.04 -13.05 5.74
CA GLY A 169 -6.55 -11.98 6.59
C GLY A 169 -6.31 -10.57 6.09
N ILE A 170 -7.09 -9.66 6.63
CA ILE A 170 -6.98 -8.21 6.47
C ILE A 170 -6.64 -7.64 7.84
N VAL A 171 -5.64 -6.77 7.90
CA VAL A 171 -5.20 -6.10 9.12
C VAL A 171 -5.49 -4.62 8.96
N VAL A 172 -6.39 -4.12 9.78
CA VAL A 172 -6.69 -2.71 9.93
C VAL A 172 -5.66 -2.12 10.88
N CYS A 173 -4.72 -1.36 10.32
CA CYS A 173 -3.75 -0.52 11.01
C CYS A 173 -4.45 0.78 11.43
N LEU A 174 -5.18 0.70 12.53
CA LEU A 174 -6.04 1.77 13.01
C LEU A 174 -5.20 2.82 13.74
N MET A 175 -4.92 3.93 13.08
CA MET A 175 -4.26 5.06 13.73
C MET A 175 -5.13 5.57 14.88
N ARG A 176 -4.52 5.73 16.05
CA ARG A 176 -5.21 6.18 17.25
C ARG A 176 -5.94 7.51 16.99
N PHE A 177 -7.22 7.56 17.39
CA PHE A 177 -8.11 8.71 17.19
C PHE A 177 -8.41 9.07 15.72
N CYS A 178 -8.25 8.13 14.80
CA CYS A 178 -8.67 8.30 13.42
C CYS A 178 -10.14 7.86 13.26
N ASP A 179 -11.05 8.77 13.60
CA ASP A 179 -12.50 8.57 13.54
C ASP A 179 -12.98 8.04 12.18
N VAL A 180 -12.46 8.57 11.08
CA VAL A 180 -12.81 8.13 9.72
C VAL A 180 -12.46 6.65 9.45
N GLU A 181 -11.34 6.15 9.97
CA GLU A 181 -10.95 4.75 9.86
C GLU A 181 -11.73 3.86 10.87
N GLU A 182 -12.05 4.40 12.04
CA GLU A 182 -12.92 3.75 13.04
C GLU A 182 -14.34 3.51 12.50
N TYR A 183 -14.89 4.46 11.76
CA TYR A 183 -16.20 4.33 11.10
C TYR A 183 -16.21 3.25 10.01
N ASP A 184 -15.12 3.10 9.25
CA ASP A 184 -14.99 2.11 8.18
C ASP A 184 -14.76 0.69 8.72
N TYR A 185 -14.11 0.54 9.88
CA TYR A 185 -13.70 -0.75 10.43
C TYR A 185 -14.83 -1.80 10.51
N PRO A 186 -16.03 -1.50 11.07
CA PRO A 186 -17.13 -2.46 11.11
C PRO A 186 -17.52 -3.00 9.73
N MET A 187 -17.50 -2.16 8.70
CA MET A 187 -17.85 -2.54 7.33
C MET A 187 -16.77 -3.45 6.71
N ILE A 188 -15.50 -3.12 6.94
CA ILE A 188 -14.36 -3.93 6.50
C ILE A 188 -14.40 -5.31 7.17
N ALA A 189 -14.60 -5.34 8.50
CA ALA A 189 -14.65 -6.57 9.28
C ALA A 189 -15.82 -7.48 8.85
N GLN A 190 -16.99 -6.88 8.58
CA GLN A 190 -18.14 -7.62 8.08
C GLN A 190 -17.88 -8.22 6.69
N SER A 191 -17.33 -7.43 5.76
CA SER A 191 -16.98 -7.90 4.41
C SER A 191 -15.95 -9.03 4.44
N ALA A 192 -14.90 -8.90 5.27
CA ALA A 192 -13.90 -9.93 5.45
C ALA A 192 -14.53 -11.23 5.98
N LYS A 193 -15.38 -11.12 7.01
CA LYS A 193 -16.06 -12.28 7.61
C LYS A 193 -16.96 -13.01 6.62
N GLU A 194 -17.74 -12.28 5.82
CA GLU A 194 -18.60 -12.85 4.78
C GLU A 194 -17.80 -13.58 3.70
N ALA A 195 -16.58 -13.12 3.41
CA ALA A 195 -15.66 -13.75 2.48
C ALA A 195 -14.81 -14.89 3.10
N GLY A 196 -15.01 -15.24 4.38
CA GLY A 196 -14.21 -16.24 5.07
C GLY A 196 -12.78 -15.81 5.44
N LEU A 197 -12.48 -14.51 5.34
CA LEU A 197 -11.21 -13.92 5.74
C LEU A 197 -11.25 -13.51 7.21
N ARG A 198 -10.08 -13.54 7.87
CA ARG A 198 -9.95 -12.96 9.22
C ARG A 198 -9.70 -11.47 9.12
N CYS A 199 -10.27 -10.70 10.04
CA CYS A 199 -9.98 -9.27 10.18
C CYS A 199 -9.33 -9.03 11.54
N LEU A 200 -8.15 -8.41 11.55
CA LEU A 200 -7.50 -7.92 12.77
C LEU A 200 -7.59 -6.40 12.81
N CYS A 201 -7.81 -5.85 14.00
CA CYS A 201 -7.67 -4.42 14.24
C CYS A 201 -6.51 -4.21 15.21
N LEU A 202 -5.45 -3.57 14.71
CA LEU A 202 -4.23 -3.26 15.43
C LEU A 202 -4.11 -1.75 15.52
N GLU A 203 -3.99 -1.25 16.75
CA GLU A 203 -3.86 0.19 16.97
C GLU A 203 -2.44 0.62 16.60
N ILE A 204 -2.34 1.75 15.89
CA ILE A 204 -1.10 2.41 15.56
C ILE A 204 -1.00 3.67 16.43
N ASP A 205 0.00 3.68 17.31
CA ASP A 205 0.31 4.81 18.19
C ASP A 205 1.79 5.19 18.03
N GLN A 206 2.07 6.29 17.34
CA GLN A 206 3.44 6.78 17.13
C GLN A 206 4.05 7.41 18.40
N SER A 207 3.27 7.62 19.46
CA SER A 207 3.74 8.22 20.71
C SER A 207 4.27 7.19 21.71
N THR A 208 3.97 5.91 21.51
CA THR A 208 4.41 4.83 22.39
C THR A 208 5.06 3.71 21.59
N GLN A 209 6.08 3.06 22.15
CA GLN A 209 6.71 1.88 21.52
C GLN A 209 6.10 0.55 22.02
N ASN A 210 4.96 0.59 22.69
CA ASN A 210 4.39 -0.61 23.32
C ASN A 210 3.53 -1.40 22.32
N ASN A 211 4.17 -2.30 21.58
CA ASN A 211 3.51 -3.15 20.60
C ASN A 211 3.14 -4.55 21.11
N GLU A 212 3.27 -4.83 22.42
CA GLU A 212 3.03 -6.16 23.02
C GLU A 212 1.62 -6.71 22.73
N GLN A 213 0.62 -5.82 22.75
CA GLN A 213 -0.76 -6.20 22.42
C GLN A 213 -0.90 -6.57 20.95
N SER A 214 -0.27 -5.80 20.06
CA SER A 214 -0.25 -6.09 18.62
C SER A 214 0.48 -7.39 18.33
N HIS A 215 1.65 -7.61 18.94
CA HIS A 215 2.39 -8.87 18.85
C HIS A 215 1.55 -10.07 19.27
N THR A 216 0.88 -10.01 20.43
CA THR A 216 0.02 -11.11 20.91
C THR A 216 -1.12 -11.43 19.94
N LYS A 217 -1.75 -10.41 19.36
CA LYS A 217 -2.83 -10.58 18.36
C LYS A 217 -2.30 -11.19 17.05
N ILE A 218 -1.16 -10.71 16.58
CA ILE A 218 -0.49 -11.20 15.36
C ILE A 218 -0.07 -12.67 15.55
N GLN A 219 0.57 -12.99 16.68
CA GLN A 219 0.97 -14.36 17.03
C GLN A 219 -0.24 -15.29 17.10
N SER A 220 -1.33 -14.86 17.75
CA SER A 220 -2.57 -15.64 17.79
C SER A 220 -3.09 -15.92 16.38
N PHE A 221 -3.07 -14.94 15.48
CA PHE A 221 -3.48 -15.15 14.09
C PHE A 221 -2.57 -16.12 13.33
N ALA A 222 -1.26 -16.09 13.58
CA ALA A 222 -0.31 -17.03 13.00
C ALA A 222 -0.59 -18.48 13.43
N GLU A 223 -0.90 -18.69 14.71
CA GLU A 223 -1.09 -20.01 15.33
C GLU A 223 -2.48 -20.63 15.09
N MET A 224 -3.48 -19.82 14.71
CA MET A 224 -4.81 -20.33 14.44
C MET A 224 -4.81 -21.36 13.30
N ALA A 225 -5.26 -22.58 13.62
CA ALA A 225 -5.55 -23.62 12.65
C ALA A 225 -6.52 -23.10 11.56
N GLU A 226 -6.41 -23.66 10.35
CA GLU A 226 -7.25 -23.31 9.19
C GLU A 226 -8.75 -23.43 9.48
#